data_AF-A0A9E5PS19-F1
#
_entry.id   AF-A0A9E5PS19-F1
#
_cell.length_a   1.000
_cell.length_b   1.000
_cell.length_c   1.000
_cell.angle_alpha   90.00
_cell.angle_beta   90.00
_cell.angle_gamma   90.00
#
_symmetry.space_group_name_H-M   'P 1'
#
loop_
_entity.id
_entity.type
_entity.pdbx_description
1 polymer ?
#
loop_
_entity_poly.entity_id
_entity_poly.type
_entity_poly.pdbx_seq_one_letter_code
_entity_poly.pdbx_strand_id
1 'polypeptide(L)' 'MTSSVSLVILLVLFSAALAWFFARPGHARWRNPRQIVSDEDVDQEILEDAEAEIGELDASTTPEEADQELPDWGPGAPKS' A
#
# COMPACT_ATOMS: atom_id res chain seq x y z
N MET A 1 -16.54 14.10 45.27
CA MET A 1 -17.08 13.18 44.24
C MET A 1 -17.27 13.86 42.89
N THR A 2 -17.49 15.17 42.82
CA THR A 2 -17.56 15.94 41.57
C THR A 2 -16.21 16.04 40.84
N SER A 3 -15.10 16.12 41.57
CA SER A 3 -13.75 16.26 41.00
C SER A 3 -13.35 15.10 40.07
N SER A 4 -13.72 13.87 40.43
CA SER A 4 -13.42 12.68 39.62
C SER A 4 -14.24 12.65 38.33
N VAL A 5 -15.51 13.07 38.40
CA VAL A 5 -16.41 13.14 37.24
C VAL A 5 -15.94 14.25 36.27
N SER A 6 -15.55 15.41 36.80
CA SER A 6 -14.98 16.50 36.01
C SER A 6 -13.68 16.09 35.31
N LEU A 7 -12.82 15.32 36.00
CA LEU A 7 -11.57 14.82 35.41
C LEU A 7 -11.82 13.84 34.26
N VAL A 8 -12.79 12.94 34.41
CA VAL A 8 -13.17 11.99 33.34
C VAL A 8 -13.72 12.74 32.13
N ILE A 9 -14.60 13.72 32.34
CA ILE A 9 -15.15 14.53 31.25
C ILE A 9 -14.03 15.28 30.52
N LEU A 10 -13.08 15.85 31.26
CA LEU A 10 -11.96 16.60 30.69
C LEU A 10 -11.05 15.68 29.86
N LEU A 11 -10.78 14.46 30.34
CA LEU A 11 -10.01 13.45 29.60
C LEU A 11 -10.70 13.02 28.30
N VAL A 12 -12.02 12.81 28.33
CA VAL A 12 -12.80 12.42 27.13
C VAL A 12 -12.81 13.55 26.10
N LEU A 13 -12.98 14.80 26.52
CA LEU A 13 -12.95 15.94 25.61
C LEU A 13 -11.55 16.15 25.03
N PHE A 14 -10.50 15.99 25.85
CA PHE A 14 -9.12 16.09 25.41
C PHE A 14 -8.76 15.01 24.40
N SER A 15 -9.15 13.75 24.64
CA SER A 15 -8.90 12.65 23.71
C SER A 15 -9.67 12.83 22.40
N ALA A 16 -10.92 13.30 22.44
CA ALA A 16 -11.70 13.62 21.24
C ALA A 16 -11.07 14.77 20.43
N ALA A 17 -10.56 15.81 21.10
CA ALA A 17 -9.86 16.92 20.45
C ALA A 17 -8.54 16.48 19.80
N LEU A 18 -7.77 15.61 20.49
CA LEU A 18 -6.57 14.98 19.94
C LEU A 18 -6.91 14.13 18.72
N ALA A 19 -7.92 13.27 18.83
CA ALA A 19 -8.38 12.44 17.71
C ALA A 19 -8.80 13.30 16.52
N TRP A 20 -9.56 14.38 16.73
CA TRP A 20 -9.94 15.29 15.65
C TRP A 20 -8.75 16.04 15.04
N PHE A 21 -7.77 16.43 15.86
CA PHE A 21 -6.55 17.10 15.41
C PHE A 21 -5.65 16.16 14.57
N PHE A 22 -5.51 14.90 14.99
CA PHE A 22 -4.70 13.89 14.29
C PHE A 22 -5.44 13.19 13.14
N ALA A 23 -6.77 13.10 13.19
CA ALA A 23 -7.60 12.61 12.09
C ALA A 23 -7.88 13.69 11.04
N ARG A 24 -7.38 14.91 11.23
CA ARG A 24 -7.34 15.91 10.17
C ARG A 24 -6.45 15.34 9.06
N PRO A 25 -6.94 15.21 7.81
CA PRO A 25 -6.20 14.57 6.72
C PRO A 25 -5.07 15.49 6.27
N GLY A 26 -3.99 15.44 7.03
CA GLY A 26 -2.73 16.14 6.79
C GLY A 26 -1.63 15.09 6.80
N HIS A 27 -1.49 14.41 5.67
CA HIS A 27 -0.25 13.82 5.15
C HIS A 27 0.81 13.39 6.19
N ALA A 28 0.68 12.18 6.73
CA ALA A 28 1.80 11.44 7.34
C ALA A 28 1.64 9.96 6.94
N ARG A 29 1.95 9.59 5.70
CA ARG A 29 3.29 9.23 5.20
C ARG A 29 4.21 8.67 6.30
N TRP A 30 4.58 7.40 6.10
CA TRP A 30 5.65 6.59 6.74
C TRP A 30 5.25 5.78 7.99
N ARG A 31 4.85 4.51 7.80
CA ARG A 31 5.78 3.37 7.63
C ARG A 31 5.19 2.10 8.24
N ASN A 32 4.63 1.27 7.37
CA ASN A 32 4.67 -0.17 7.53
C ASN A 32 5.19 -0.71 6.18
N PRO A 33 6.38 -1.34 6.08
CA PRO A 33 6.91 -1.85 4.80
C PRO A 33 6.07 -2.99 4.20
N ARG A 34 4.98 -3.39 4.88
CA ARG A 34 4.04 -4.45 4.52
C ARG A 34 2.57 -4.04 4.55
N GLN A 35 2.24 -2.77 4.76
CA GLN A 35 0.89 -2.29 4.42
C GLN A 35 0.90 -2.06 2.91
N ILE A 36 0.44 -3.05 2.15
CA ILE A 36 -0.91 -3.01 1.59
C ILE A 36 -1.05 -1.65 0.92
N VAL A 37 -0.68 -1.63 -0.36
CA VAL A 37 -1.19 -0.63 -1.30
C VAL A 37 -2.67 -0.55 -1.00
N SER A 38 -3.09 0.59 -0.47
CA SER A 38 -4.49 0.86 -0.22
C SER A 38 -5.19 0.71 -1.56
N ASP A 39 -6.07 -0.28 -1.68
CA ASP A 39 -6.88 -0.53 -2.88
C ASP A 39 -7.66 0.71 -3.34
N GLU A 40 -7.74 1.76 -2.51
CA GLU A 40 -8.34 3.06 -2.82
C GLU A 40 -7.49 3.97 -3.74
N ASP A 41 -6.21 3.67 -3.98
CA ASP A 41 -5.34 4.49 -4.86
C ASP A 41 -4.97 3.79 -6.19
N VAL A 42 -5.48 2.59 -6.44
CA VAL A 42 -5.24 1.90 -7.72
C VAL A 42 -6.37 2.27 -8.67
N ASP A 43 -6.04 3.05 -9.70
CA ASP A 43 -7.00 3.47 -10.72
C ASP A 43 -7.57 2.22 -11.40
N GLN A 44 -8.88 2.06 -11.38
CA GLN A 44 -9.53 0.84 -11.90
C GLN A 44 -9.25 0.68 -13.40
N GLU A 45 -9.06 1.79 -14.11
CA GLU A 45 -8.60 1.82 -15.50
C GLU A 45 -7.23 1.15 -15.68
N ILE A 46 -6.29 1.36 -14.74
CA ILE A 46 -4.95 0.75 -14.80
C ILE A 46 -5.03 -0.76 -14.57
N LEU A 47 -5.94 -1.23 -13.71
CA LEU A 47 -6.13 -2.66 -13.46
C LEU A 47 -6.76 -3.36 -14.67
N GLU A 48 -7.77 -2.74 -15.29
CA GLU A 48 -8.42 -3.29 -16.47
C GLU A 48 -7.45 -3.37 -17.67
N ASP A 49 -6.56 -2.38 -17.83
CA ASP A 49 -5.52 -2.38 -18.85
C ASP A 49 -4.47 -3.47 -18.60
N ALA A 50 -4.03 -3.63 -17.36
CA ALA A 50 -3.08 -4.69 -16.98
C ALA A 50 -3.67 -6.10 -17.17
N GLU A 51 -4.95 -6.31 -16.87
CA GLU A 51 -5.62 -7.59 -17.13
C GLU A 51 -5.73 -7.89 -18.63
N ALA A 52 -5.94 -6.87 -19.47
CA ALA A 52 -5.94 -7.03 -20.91
C ALA A 52 -4.54 -7.41 -21.44
N GLU A 53 -3.48 -6.75 -20.98
CA GLU A 53 -2.09 -7.06 -21.35
C GLU A 53 -1.70 -8.49 -20.96
N ILE A 54 -2.11 -8.95 -19.77
CA ILE A 54 -1.89 -10.35 -19.33
C ILE A 54 -2.64 -11.34 -20.22
N GLY A 55 -3.82 -10.99 -20.71
CA GLY A 55 -4.57 -11.83 -21.65
C GLY A 55 -3.93 -11.94 -23.03
N GLU A 56 -3.17 -10.91 -23.44
CA GLU A 56 -2.41 -10.90 -24.70
C GLU A 56 -1.06 -11.63 -24.60
N LEU A 57 -0.52 -11.79 -23.39
CA LEU A 57 0.70 -12.55 -23.15
C LEU A 57 0.52 -14.03 -23.52
N ASP A 58 1.43 -14.54 -24.35
CA ASP A 58 1.44 -15.94 -24.77
C ASP A 58 1.81 -16.85 -23.58
N ALA A 59 0.79 -17.32 -22.89
CA ALA A 59 0.88 -18.23 -21.75
C ALA A 59 1.49 -19.61 -22.08
N SER A 60 1.81 -19.88 -23.35
CA SER A 60 2.48 -21.11 -23.78
C SER A 60 4.00 -21.03 -23.75
N THR A 61 4.58 -19.84 -23.56
CA THR A 61 6.04 -19.67 -23.45
C THR A 61 6.56 -20.36 -22.19
N THR A 62 7.40 -21.37 -22.37
CA THR A 62 8.01 -22.08 -21.25
C THR A 62 9.19 -21.29 -20.68
N PRO A 63 9.48 -21.38 -19.37
CA PRO A 63 10.66 -20.75 -18.76
C PRO A 63 11.96 -21.08 -19.51
N GLU A 64 12.09 -22.31 -20.02
CA GLU A 64 13.23 -22.80 -20.79
C GLU A 64 13.41 -22.10 -22.15
N GLU A 65 12.34 -21.55 -22.73
CA GLU A 65 12.38 -20.76 -23.96
C GLU A 65 12.71 -19.29 -23.66
N ALA A 66 12.24 -18.75 -22.53
CA ALA A 66 12.51 -17.39 -22.10
C ALA A 66 13.98 -17.15 -21.71
N ASP A 67 14.67 -18.17 -21.19
CA ASP A 67 16.07 -18.10 -20.79
C ASP A 67 17.05 -17.81 -21.96
N GLN A 68 16.63 -18.07 -23.20
CA GLN A 68 17.45 -17.86 -24.39
C GLN A 68 17.54 -16.38 -24.82
N GLU A 69 16.65 -15.52 -24.32
CA GLU A 69 16.56 -14.10 -24.69
C GLU A 69 16.65 -13.15 -23.47
N LEU A 70 17.10 -13.62 -22.31
CA LEU A 70 17.23 -12.75 -21.13
C LEU A 70 18.31 -11.69 -21.36
N PRO A 71 17.97 -10.39 -21.30
CA PRO A 71 18.98 -9.33 -21.36
C PRO A 71 19.92 -9.42 -20.16
N ASP A 72 21.17 -8.96 -20.29
CA ASP A 72 22.07 -8.86 -19.13
C ASP A 72 21.56 -7.76 -18.18
N TRP A 73 20.90 -8.17 -17.10
CA TRP A 73 20.32 -7.29 -16.07
C TRP A 73 21.38 -6.59 -15.21
N GLY A 74 22.67 -6.79 -15.50
CA GLY A 74 23.78 -6.11 -14.84
C GLY A 74 24.23 -6.77 -13.53
N PRO A 75 25.26 -6.20 -12.88
CA PRO A 75 25.90 -6.82 -11.73
C PRO A 75 24.96 -6.90 -10.52
N GLY A 76 24.59 -8.13 -10.15
CA GLY A 76 23.72 -8.44 -9.00
C GLY A 76 22.48 -9.27 -9.33
N ALA A 77 22.20 -9.50 -10.63
CA ALA A 77 21.14 -10.42 -11.02
C ALA A 77 21.49 -11.87 -10.59
N PRO A 78 20.51 -12.65 -10.09
CA PRO A 78 20.72 -14.06 -9.82
C PRO A 78 21.08 -14.72 -11.14
N LYS A 79 22.29 -15.29 -11.18
CA LYS A 79 22.72 -16.10 -12.32
C LYS A 79 21.92 -17.39 -12.27
N SER A 80 21.27 -17.74 -13.39
CA SER A 80 20.76 -19.08 -13.63
C SER A 80 21.89 -20.11 -13.60
#